data_AF-A0A0U5AM89-F1
#
_entry.id   AF-A0A0U5AM89-F1
#
_cell.length_a   1.000
_cell.length_b   1.000
_cell.length_c   1.000
_cell.angle_alpha   90.00
_cell.angle_beta   90.00
_cell.angle_gamma   90.00
#
_symmetry.space_group_name_H-M   'P 1'
#
loop_
_entity.id
_entity.type
_entity.pdbx_description
1 polymer ?
#
loop_
_entity_poly.entity_id
_entity_poly.type
_entity_poly.pdbx_seq_one_letter_code
_entity_poly.pdbx_strand_id
1 'polypeptide(L)'
;MGALFLFHFGLLLNRAKKLKALLHYYLEPLFIASILVLIKSFDFSSLQNTLFSLKENLHLGLRVLSAFTLFLFFYTSLSFFEMIRLMNWLKVPALFQELMFLSFKFITLLREDISLVYLSQKNRLGYSGIKESYYSLRYLVQASFFKALAHSENILQSMYQRGFSFKNILLPLEPLNLKDLFYFLIACIGWIILWIIL
;
A
#
# COMPACT_ATOMS: atom_id res chain seq x y z
N MET A 1 -4.14 16.69 17.15
CA MET A 1 -3.52 15.97 16.01
C MET A 1 -2.26 15.17 16.37
N GLY A 2 -1.28 15.75 17.07
CA GLY A 2 -0.05 15.01 17.47
C GLY A 2 -0.32 13.76 18.33
N ALA A 3 -1.31 13.78 19.22
CA ALA A 3 -1.65 12.61 20.03
C ALA A 3 -2.33 11.48 19.22
N LEU A 4 -3.10 11.81 18.18
CA LEU A 4 -3.68 10.80 17.28
C LEU A 4 -2.58 10.06 16.52
N PHE A 5 -1.56 10.79 16.04
CA PHE A 5 -0.37 10.18 15.46
C PHE A 5 0.31 9.22 16.45
N LEU A 6 0.57 9.65 17.68
CA LEU A 6 1.22 8.83 18.71
C LEU A 6 0.41 7.59 19.07
N PHE A 7 -0.92 7.69 19.14
CA PHE A 7 -1.81 6.56 19.42
C PHE A 7 -1.76 5.51 18.31
N HIS A 8 -1.94 5.91 17.05
CA HIS A 8 -1.89 4.98 15.93
C HIS A 8 -0.47 4.42 15.74
N PHE A 9 0.56 5.22 15.99
CA PHE A 9 1.96 4.79 15.94
C PHE A 9 2.27 3.76 17.04
N GLY A 10 1.72 3.94 18.25
CA GLY A 10 1.83 2.99 19.35
C GLY A 10 1.16 1.64 19.04
N LEU A 11 -0.04 1.67 18.44
CA LEU A 11 -0.72 0.45 17.98
C LEU A 11 0.07 -0.27 16.89
N LEU A 12 0.67 0.49 15.98
CA LEU A 12 1.51 -0.03 14.91
C LEU A 12 2.79 -0.68 15.48
N LEU A 13 3.42 -0.10 16.50
CA LEU A 13 4.58 -0.68 17.19
C LEU A 13 4.26 -2.02 17.85
N ASN A 14 3.09 -2.14 18.48
CA ASN A 14 2.66 -3.37 19.15
C ASN A 14 2.43 -4.53 18.13
N ARG A 15 2.05 -4.19 16.90
CA ARG A 15 1.81 -5.16 15.80
C ARG A 15 3.06 -5.42 14.94
N ALA A 16 4.01 -4.50 14.92
CA ALA A 16 5.16 -4.57 14.02
C ALA A 16 6.21 -5.59 14.51
N LYS A 17 6.23 -6.76 13.87
CA LYS A 17 7.21 -7.83 14.13
C LYS A 17 8.68 -7.42 13.83
N LYS A 18 8.91 -6.33 13.07
CA LYS A 18 10.26 -5.83 12.73
C LYS A 18 10.31 -4.29 12.71
N LEU A 19 10.90 -3.69 13.74
CA LEU A 19 11.06 -2.23 13.89
C LEU A 19 11.85 -1.58 12.74
N LYS A 20 12.83 -2.29 12.17
CA LYS A 20 13.64 -1.81 11.03
C LYS A 20 12.82 -1.63 9.75
N ALA A 21 11.87 -2.52 9.49
CA ALA A 21 11.01 -2.42 8.30
C ALA A 21 10.05 -1.23 8.42
N LEU A 22 9.50 -1.04 9.63
CA LEU A 22 8.66 0.11 9.97
C LEU A 22 9.42 1.43 9.75
N LEU A 23 10.65 1.55 10.26
CA LEU A 23 11.48 2.74 10.01
C LEU A 23 11.65 3.02 8.53
N HIS A 24 11.91 2.01 7.71
CA HIS A 24 12.05 2.19 6.26
C HIS A 24 10.76 2.72 5.61
N TYR A 25 9.58 2.24 6.02
CA TYR A 25 8.30 2.76 5.51
C TYR A 25 8.01 4.21 5.91
N TYR A 26 8.53 4.67 7.06
CA TYR A 26 8.33 6.05 7.54
C TYR A 26 9.33 7.06 6.96
N LEU A 27 10.42 6.62 6.33
CA LEU A 27 11.42 7.55 5.76
C LEU A 27 10.81 8.42 4.65
N GLU A 28 10.08 7.82 3.70
CA GLU A 28 9.50 8.53 2.56
C GLU A 28 8.47 9.60 2.97
N PRO A 29 7.44 9.30 3.80
CA PRO A 29 6.47 10.31 4.22
C PRO A 29 7.05 11.37 5.15
N LEU A 30 8.07 11.03 5.95
CA LEU A 30 8.75 12.01 6.81
C LEU A 30 9.52 13.00 5.94
N PHE A 31 10.16 12.54 4.87
CA PHE A 31 10.80 13.39 3.88
C PHE A 31 9.79 14.28 3.14
N ILE A 32 8.65 13.74 2.73
CA ILE A 32 7.58 14.53 2.09
C ILE A 32 7.04 15.60 3.06
N ALA A 33 6.76 15.22 4.31
CA ALA A 33 6.24 16.14 5.32
C ALA A 33 7.25 17.25 5.65
N SER A 34 8.55 16.93 5.74
CA SER A 34 9.58 17.94 6.01
C SER A 34 9.72 18.93 4.85
N ILE A 35 9.70 18.44 3.59
CA ILE A 35 9.70 19.30 2.40
C ILE A 35 8.48 20.22 2.39
N LEU A 36 7.29 19.69 2.67
CA LEU A 36 6.06 20.49 2.69
C LEU A 36 6.11 21.60 3.74
N VAL A 37 6.64 21.32 4.93
CA VAL A 37 6.82 22.32 5.99
C VAL A 37 7.82 23.39 5.54
N LEU A 38 8.93 23.00 4.92
CA LEU A 38 9.95 23.93 4.46
C LEU A 38 9.44 24.86 3.35
N ILE A 39 8.79 24.32 2.33
CA ILE A 39 8.24 25.11 1.20
C ILE A 39 7.25 26.14 1.73
N LYS A 40 6.34 25.72 2.61
CA LYS A 40 5.25 26.59 3.08
C LYS A 40 5.68 27.60 4.15
N SER A 41 6.80 27.36 4.82
CA SER A 41 7.32 28.29 5.84
C SER A 41 8.19 29.41 5.26
N PHE A 42 8.54 29.33 3.97
CA PHE A 42 9.40 30.31 3.31
C PHE A 42 8.57 31.46 2.73
N ASP A 43 8.20 32.42 3.57
CA ASP A 43 7.62 33.69 3.15
C ASP A 43 8.69 34.79 3.06
N PHE A 44 8.78 35.45 1.91
CA PHE A 44 9.82 36.44 1.58
C PHE A 44 9.69 37.77 2.35
N SER A 45 8.54 38.02 2.99
CA SER A 45 8.16 39.36 3.44
C SER A 45 8.62 39.77 4.85
N SER A 46 8.91 38.84 5.77
CA SER A 46 9.45 39.19 7.12
C SER A 46 9.83 37.97 7.98
N LEU A 47 10.93 38.09 8.74
CA LEU A 47 11.47 37.04 9.62
C LEU A 47 10.61 36.74 10.87
N GLN A 48 9.69 37.63 11.23
CA GLN A 48 8.76 37.42 12.35
C GLN A 48 7.52 36.60 11.94
N ASN A 49 7.11 36.70 10.67
CA ASN A 49 6.01 35.92 10.12
C ASN A 49 6.42 34.45 9.90
N THR A 50 7.70 34.18 9.67
CA THR A 50 8.20 32.80 9.49
C THR A 50 8.03 31.94 10.74
N LEU A 51 8.24 32.48 11.95
CA LEU A 51 8.05 31.73 13.21
C LEU A 51 6.58 31.37 13.48
N PHE A 52 5.64 32.27 13.14
CA PHE A 52 4.22 32.00 13.24
C PHE A 52 3.77 30.97 12.19
N SER A 53 4.23 31.16 10.94
CA SER A 53 4.00 30.24 9.83
C SER A 53 4.53 28.82 10.12
N LEU A 54 5.70 28.70 10.77
CA LEU A 54 6.26 27.41 11.16
C LEU A 54 5.35 26.58 12.08
N LYS A 55 4.69 27.19 13.06
CA LYS A 55 3.78 26.46 13.96
C LYS A 55 2.57 25.90 13.23
N GLU A 56 1.97 26.69 12.35
CA GLU A 56 0.81 26.26 11.55
C GLU A 56 1.20 25.19 10.52
N ASN A 57 2.36 25.35 9.90
CA ASN A 57 2.86 24.39 8.92
C ASN A 57 3.29 23.06 9.56
N LEU A 58 3.86 23.09 10.77
CA LEU A 58 4.12 21.88 11.55
C LEU A 58 2.84 21.09 11.84
N HIS A 59 1.72 21.78 12.11
CA HIS A 59 0.43 21.13 12.28
C HIS A 59 -0.03 20.40 11.01
N LEU A 60 0.23 20.98 9.82
CA LEU A 60 -0.02 20.32 8.54
C LEU A 60 0.87 19.08 8.35
N GLY A 61 2.17 19.18 8.66
CA GLY A 61 3.09 18.05 8.61
C GLY A 61 2.64 16.89 9.51
N LEU A 62 2.20 17.19 10.73
CA LEU A 62 1.63 16.21 11.65
C LEU A 62 0.33 15.59 11.14
N ARG A 63 -0.49 16.34 10.38
CA ARG A 63 -1.70 15.81 9.73
C ARG A 63 -1.37 14.80 8.64
N VAL A 64 -0.35 15.07 7.83
CA VAL A 64 0.12 14.13 6.80
C VAL A 64 0.65 12.85 7.44
N LEU A 65 1.49 12.99 8.48
CA LEU A 65 2.05 11.85 9.19
C LEU A 65 0.98 11.01 9.88
N SER A 66 -0.01 11.62 10.53
CA SER A 66 -1.13 10.90 11.16
C SER A 66 -1.98 10.12 10.15
N ALA A 67 -2.31 10.72 9.00
CA ALA A 67 -3.03 10.03 7.93
C ALA A 67 -2.23 8.83 7.39
N PHE A 68 -0.92 9.00 7.20
CA PHE A 68 -0.05 7.92 6.74
C PHE A 68 0.09 6.80 7.76
N THR A 69 0.20 7.11 9.05
CA THR A 69 0.23 6.11 10.12
C THR A 69 -1.05 5.28 10.16
N LEU A 70 -2.21 5.92 9.97
CA LEU A 70 -3.49 5.21 9.87
C LEU A 70 -3.51 4.28 8.65
N PHE A 71 -3.06 4.77 7.50
CA PHE A 71 -2.94 3.95 6.29
C PHE A 71 -2.03 2.74 6.49
N LEU A 72 -0.84 2.93 7.08
CA LEU A 72 0.08 1.82 7.38
C LEU A 72 -0.50 0.82 8.38
N PHE A 73 -1.29 1.30 9.35
CA PHE A 73 -2.00 0.41 10.26
C PHE A 73 -2.96 -0.51 9.52
N PHE A 74 -3.77 0.01 8.59
CA PHE A 74 -4.61 -0.83 7.74
C PHE A 74 -3.80 -1.76 6.84
N TYR A 75 -2.78 -1.24 6.16
CA TYR A 75 -1.93 -2.01 5.26
C TYR A 75 -1.23 -3.20 5.95
N THR A 76 -0.78 -3.01 7.20
CA THR A 76 -0.13 -4.07 7.98
C THR A 76 -1.10 -5.01 8.68
N SER A 77 -2.34 -4.58 8.90
CA SER A 77 -3.36 -5.37 9.59
C SER A 77 -4.19 -6.26 8.67
N LEU A 78 -4.32 -5.89 7.39
CA LEU A 78 -5.15 -6.59 6.41
C LEU A 78 -4.30 -7.46 5.48
N SER A 79 -4.66 -8.73 5.37
CA SER A 79 -4.18 -9.59 4.28
C SER A 79 -4.88 -9.26 2.96
N PHE A 80 -4.26 -9.64 1.84
CA PHE A 80 -4.85 -9.43 0.52
C PHE A 80 -6.22 -10.13 0.36
N PHE A 81 -6.38 -11.32 0.94
CA PHE A 81 -7.65 -12.04 0.92
C PHE A 81 -8.73 -11.34 1.74
N GLU A 82 -8.38 -10.77 2.90
CA GLU A 82 -9.30 -9.95 3.69
C GLU A 82 -9.73 -8.68 2.95
N MET A 83 -8.83 -8.06 2.18
CA MET A 83 -9.18 -6.93 1.33
C MET A 83 -10.24 -7.31 0.29
N ILE A 84 -10.07 -8.43 -0.43
CA ILE A 84 -11.09 -8.90 -1.39
C ILE A 84 -12.42 -9.19 -0.69
N ARG A 85 -12.40 -9.81 0.49
CA ARG A 85 -13.63 -10.05 1.27
C ARG A 85 -14.34 -8.74 1.64
N LEU A 86 -13.58 -7.71 2.01
CA LEU A 86 -14.12 -6.40 2.33
C LEU A 86 -14.75 -5.73 1.10
N MET A 87 -14.19 -5.93 -0.09
CA MET A 87 -14.78 -5.48 -1.36
C MET A 87 -16.12 -6.17 -1.66
N ASN A 88 -16.25 -7.45 -1.32
CA ASN A 88 -17.51 -8.17 -1.41
C ASN A 88 -18.57 -7.58 -0.47
N TRP A 89 -18.18 -7.25 0.77
CA TRP A 89 -19.05 -6.57 1.73
C TRP A 89 -19.47 -5.17 1.25
N LEU A 90 -18.56 -4.43 0.59
CA LEU A 90 -18.84 -3.14 -0.05
C LEU A 90 -19.68 -3.25 -1.35
N LYS A 91 -20.15 -4.46 -1.71
CA LYS A 91 -20.95 -4.74 -2.91
C LYS A 91 -20.24 -4.37 -4.23
N VAL A 92 -18.92 -4.44 -4.25
CA VAL A 92 -18.15 -4.30 -5.50
C VAL A 92 -18.50 -5.49 -6.42
N PRO A 93 -18.74 -5.27 -7.74
CA PRO A 93 -19.06 -6.34 -8.66
C PRO A 93 -18.07 -7.51 -8.61
N ALA A 94 -18.58 -8.74 -8.67
CA ALA A 94 -17.78 -9.98 -8.62
C ALA A 94 -16.61 -9.96 -9.60
N LEU A 95 -16.86 -9.52 -10.84
CA LEU A 95 -15.85 -9.38 -11.89
C LEU A 95 -14.60 -8.61 -11.43
N PHE A 96 -14.77 -7.51 -10.68
CA PHE A 96 -13.63 -6.73 -10.23
C PHE A 96 -12.80 -7.48 -9.16
N GLN A 97 -13.47 -8.20 -8.27
CA GLN A 97 -12.81 -9.01 -7.24
C GLN A 97 -11.99 -10.14 -7.87
N GLU A 98 -12.54 -10.77 -8.90
CA GLU A 98 -11.89 -11.83 -9.68
C GLU A 98 -10.65 -11.31 -10.40
N LEU A 99 -10.79 -10.17 -11.09
CA LEU A 99 -9.68 -9.51 -11.76
C LEU A 99 -8.58 -9.11 -10.77
N MET A 100 -8.95 -8.58 -9.59
CA MET A 100 -7.99 -8.26 -8.53
C MET A 100 -7.24 -9.50 -8.04
N PHE A 101 -7.96 -10.59 -7.75
CA PHE A 101 -7.38 -11.84 -7.29
C PHE A 101 -6.40 -12.42 -8.32
N LEU A 102 -6.83 -12.47 -9.57
CA LEU A 102 -6.05 -12.98 -10.67
C LEU A 102 -4.81 -12.09 -10.92
N SER A 103 -4.97 -10.77 -10.89
CA SER A 103 -3.87 -9.81 -11.02
C SER A 103 -2.83 -9.97 -9.92
N PHE A 104 -3.24 -10.16 -8.66
CA PHE A 104 -2.30 -10.40 -7.56
C PHE A 104 -1.48 -11.68 -7.77
N LYS A 105 -2.10 -12.76 -8.23
CA LYS A 105 -1.39 -13.99 -8.63
C LYS A 105 -0.40 -13.73 -9.77
N PHE A 106 -0.82 -12.99 -10.81
CA PHE A 106 0.04 -12.63 -11.93
C PHE A 106 1.24 -11.77 -11.50
N ILE A 107 1.07 -10.82 -10.58
CA ILE A 107 2.17 -10.00 -10.05
C ILE A 107 3.25 -10.90 -9.44
N THR A 108 2.85 -11.88 -8.63
CA THR A 108 3.81 -12.78 -7.99
C THR A 108 4.56 -13.65 -9.00
N LEU A 109 3.87 -14.15 -10.01
CA LEU A 109 4.48 -14.99 -11.04
C LEU A 109 5.40 -14.19 -11.97
N LEU A 110 4.94 -13.03 -12.46
CA LEU A 110 5.75 -12.16 -13.32
C LEU A 110 7.00 -11.63 -12.61
N ARG A 111 6.93 -11.40 -11.30
CA ARG A 111 8.10 -10.96 -10.52
C ARG A 111 9.26 -11.94 -10.62
N GLU A 112 8.99 -13.24 -10.56
CA GLU A 112 10.02 -14.28 -10.69
C GLU A 112 10.60 -14.30 -12.09
N ASP A 113 9.74 -14.25 -13.11
CA ASP A 113 10.15 -14.17 -14.51
C ASP A 113 11.02 -12.95 -14.82
N ILE A 114 10.61 -11.78 -14.33
CA ILE A 114 11.34 -10.51 -14.47
C ILE A 114 12.72 -10.64 -13.80
N SER A 115 12.79 -11.26 -12.63
CA SER A 115 14.05 -11.42 -11.90
C SER A 115 15.08 -12.25 -12.67
N LEU A 116 14.63 -13.30 -13.36
CA LEU A 116 15.49 -14.16 -14.19
C LEU A 116 15.99 -13.41 -15.43
N VAL A 117 15.12 -12.69 -16.13
CA VAL A 117 15.50 -11.90 -17.31
C VAL A 117 16.47 -10.79 -16.89
N TYR A 118 16.17 -10.07 -15.82
CA TYR A 118 17.04 -9.02 -15.27
C TYR A 118 18.44 -9.57 -14.94
N LEU A 119 18.53 -10.72 -14.25
CA LEU A 119 19.81 -11.31 -13.90
C LEU A 119 20.62 -11.73 -15.15
N SER A 120 19.94 -12.27 -16.15
CA SER A 120 20.58 -12.65 -17.43
C SER A 120 21.16 -11.43 -18.17
N GLN A 121 20.43 -10.31 -18.17
CA GLN A 121 20.87 -9.05 -18.79
C GLN A 121 22.03 -8.45 -18.00
N LYS A 122 21.98 -8.49 -16.66
CA LYS A 122 23.06 -8.02 -15.79
C LYS A 122 24.35 -8.79 -16.03
N ASN A 123 24.28 -10.12 -16.18
CA ASN A 123 25.45 -10.96 -16.49
C ASN A 123 26.05 -10.66 -17.87
N ARG A 124 25.25 -10.13 -18.80
CA ARG A 124 25.70 -9.69 -20.14
C ARG A 124 26.12 -8.21 -20.19
N LEU A 125 26.41 -7.60 -19.05
CA LEU A 125 26.78 -6.18 -18.93
C LEU A 125 25.71 -5.19 -19.41
N GLY A 126 24.44 -5.61 -19.48
CA GLY A 126 23.33 -4.77 -19.97
C GLY A 126 23.01 -3.55 -19.12
N TYR A 127 23.52 -3.48 -17.88
CA TYR A 127 23.33 -2.35 -16.96
C TYR A 127 24.64 -1.64 -16.60
N SER A 128 25.65 -1.73 -17.48
CA SER A 128 26.98 -1.14 -17.25
C SER A 128 27.03 0.38 -17.38
N GLY A 129 26.12 0.98 -18.15
CA GLY A 129 26.01 2.44 -18.32
C GLY A 129 24.57 2.89 -18.53
N ILE A 130 24.34 4.20 -18.54
CA ILE A 130 22.99 4.79 -18.63
C ILE A 130 22.29 4.43 -19.94
N LYS A 131 23.01 4.53 -21.07
CA LYS A 131 22.51 4.16 -22.40
C LYS A 131 22.15 2.68 -22.49
N GLU A 132 23.07 1.80 -22.09
CA GLU A 132 22.85 0.35 -22.08
C GLU A 132 21.72 -0.05 -21.13
N SER A 133 21.60 0.61 -19.98
CA SER A 133 20.52 0.38 -19.02
C SER A 133 19.16 0.70 -19.63
N TYR A 134 19.04 1.77 -20.41
CA TYR A 134 17.79 2.10 -21.11
C TYR A 134 17.42 1.05 -22.16
N TYR A 135 18.41 0.58 -22.95
CA TYR A 135 18.18 -0.50 -23.91
C TYR A 135 17.78 -1.81 -23.22
N SER A 136 18.49 -2.20 -22.16
CA SER A 136 18.19 -3.41 -21.39
C SER A 136 16.84 -3.34 -20.69
N LEU A 137 16.46 -2.19 -20.15
CA LEU A 137 15.13 -1.95 -19.59
C LEU A 137 14.04 -2.10 -20.67
N ARG A 138 14.24 -1.54 -21.87
CA ARG A 138 13.30 -1.70 -22.98
C ARG A 138 13.08 -3.17 -23.32
N TYR A 139 14.16 -3.94 -23.42
CA TYR A 139 14.06 -5.39 -23.68
C TYR A 139 13.38 -6.14 -22.53
N LEU A 140 13.67 -5.77 -21.28
CA LEU A 140 13.04 -6.38 -20.10
C LEU A 140 11.52 -6.15 -20.12
N VAL A 141 11.09 -4.91 -20.37
CA VAL A 141 9.66 -4.55 -20.45
C VAL A 141 8.98 -5.30 -21.58
N GLN A 142 9.58 -5.30 -22.78
CA GLN A 142 9.03 -6.01 -23.94
C GLN A 142 8.89 -7.52 -23.68
N ALA A 143 9.95 -8.16 -23.18
CA ALA A 143 9.95 -9.58 -22.87
C ALA A 143 8.91 -9.93 -21.79
N SER A 144 8.81 -9.11 -20.75
CA SER A 144 7.85 -9.30 -19.65
C SER A 144 6.40 -9.13 -20.13
N PHE A 145 6.15 -8.19 -21.04
CA PHE A 145 4.83 -7.97 -21.63
C PHE A 145 4.39 -9.17 -22.48
N PHE A 146 5.25 -9.68 -23.38
CA PHE A 146 4.91 -10.87 -24.18
C PHE A 146 4.74 -12.12 -23.32
N LYS A 147 5.56 -12.29 -22.28
CA LYS A 147 5.38 -13.36 -21.30
C LYS A 147 4.04 -13.25 -20.57
N ALA A 148 3.64 -12.05 -20.14
CA ALA A 148 2.36 -11.83 -19.48
C ALA A 148 1.17 -12.22 -20.38
N LEU A 149 1.22 -11.87 -21.67
CA LEU A 149 0.21 -12.27 -22.65
C LEU A 149 0.16 -13.79 -22.86
N ALA A 150 1.32 -14.42 -23.07
CA ALA A 150 1.38 -15.88 -23.22
C ALA A 150 0.87 -16.59 -21.95
N HIS A 151 1.17 -16.05 -20.77
CA HIS A 151 0.72 -16.63 -19.52
C HIS A 151 -0.79 -16.46 -19.30
N SER A 152 -1.38 -15.34 -19.72
CA SER A 152 -2.83 -15.14 -19.63
C SER A 152 -3.61 -16.10 -20.52
N GLU A 153 -3.17 -16.32 -21.76
CA GLU A 153 -3.76 -17.29 -22.68
C GLU A 153 -3.69 -18.72 -22.12
N ASN A 154 -2.51 -19.13 -21.66
CA ASN A 154 -2.29 -20.46 -21.08
C ASN A 154 -3.15 -20.70 -19.83
N ILE A 155 -3.23 -19.72 -18.92
CA ILE A 155 -4.08 -19.82 -17.74
C ILE A 155 -5.54 -19.93 -18.14
N LEU A 156 -6.03 -19.06 -19.04
CA LEU A 156 -7.42 -19.08 -19.47
C LEU A 156 -7.79 -20.43 -20.09
N GLN A 157 -6.94 -20.97 -20.97
CA GLN A 157 -7.15 -22.29 -21.55
C GLN A 157 -7.21 -23.39 -20.47
N SER A 158 -6.28 -23.36 -19.51
CA SER A 158 -6.27 -24.33 -18.41
C SER A 158 -7.51 -24.22 -17.50
N MET A 159 -8.04 -23.01 -17.32
CA MET A 159 -9.27 -22.77 -16.57
C MET A 159 -10.47 -23.37 -17.29
N TYR A 160 -10.61 -23.13 -18.60
CA TYR A 160 -11.68 -23.73 -19.38
C TYR A 160 -11.63 -25.27 -19.37
N GLN A 161 -10.45 -25.86 -19.49
CA GLN A 161 -10.27 -27.33 -19.43
C GLN A 161 -10.70 -27.93 -18.08
N ARG A 162 -10.58 -27.16 -16.99
CA ARG A 162 -11.01 -27.59 -15.65
C ARG A 162 -12.49 -27.31 -15.36
N GLY A 163 -13.25 -26.84 -16.35
CA GLY A 163 -14.66 -26.49 -16.18
C GLY A 163 -14.87 -25.27 -15.29
N PHE A 164 -13.92 -24.33 -15.29
CA PHE A 164 -13.97 -23.16 -14.42
C PHE A 164 -15.17 -22.26 -14.76
N SER A 165 -15.93 -21.89 -13.73
CA SER A 165 -17.00 -20.91 -13.81
C SER A 165 -16.71 -19.76 -12.85
N PHE A 166 -16.77 -18.53 -13.36
CA PHE A 166 -16.44 -17.31 -12.63
C PHE A 166 -17.24 -17.14 -11.32
N LYS A 167 -18.43 -17.71 -11.24
CA LYS A 167 -19.30 -17.69 -10.04
C LYS A 167 -18.63 -18.23 -8.75
N ASN A 168 -17.59 -19.07 -8.86
CA ASN A 168 -17.02 -19.82 -7.74
C ASN A 168 -15.82 -19.14 -7.06
N ILE A 169 -15.38 -17.96 -7.50
CA ILE A 169 -14.20 -17.26 -6.94
C ILE A 169 -14.56 -16.45 -5.69
N LEU A 170 -15.84 -16.08 -5.54
CA LEU A 170 -16.31 -15.25 -4.44
C LEU A 170 -16.01 -15.93 -3.10
N LEU A 171 -15.09 -15.32 -2.35
CA LEU A 171 -14.75 -15.77 -1.01
C LEU A 171 -16.01 -15.66 -0.14
N PRO A 172 -16.42 -16.75 0.55
CA PRO A 172 -17.55 -16.68 1.47
C PRO A 172 -17.25 -15.61 2.53
N LEU A 173 -18.22 -14.74 2.77
CA LEU A 173 -18.17 -13.82 3.88
C LEU A 173 -18.23 -14.65 5.17
N GLU A 174 -17.22 -14.55 6.01
CA GLU A 174 -17.34 -15.08 7.37
C GLU A 174 -18.48 -14.31 8.06
N PRO A 175 -19.40 -15.00 8.76
CA PRO A 175 -20.50 -14.35 9.42
C PRO A 175 -19.96 -13.39 10.49
N LEU A 176 -20.57 -12.21 10.59
CA LEU A 176 -20.20 -11.22 11.59
C LEU A 176 -20.39 -11.80 12.99
N ASN A 177 -19.31 -11.93 13.73
CA ASN A 177 -19.36 -12.34 15.11
C ASN A 177 -19.84 -11.15 15.96
N LEU A 178 -20.91 -11.35 16.75
CA LEU A 178 -21.49 -10.30 17.59
C LEU A 178 -20.49 -9.79 18.64
N LYS A 179 -19.53 -10.63 19.03
CA LYS A 179 -18.44 -10.22 19.93
C LYS A 179 -17.51 -9.19 19.28
N ASP A 180 -17.19 -9.38 18.00
CA ASP A 180 -16.32 -8.46 17.26
C ASP A 180 -17.00 -7.12 17.04
N LEU A 181 -18.32 -7.12 16.81
CA LEU A 181 -19.14 -5.91 16.77
C LEU A 181 -19.09 -5.14 18.11
N PHE A 182 -19.20 -5.85 19.24
CA PHE A 182 -19.15 -5.23 20.56
C PHE A 182 -17.78 -4.61 20.86
N TYR A 183 -16.68 -5.33 20.58
CA TYR A 183 -15.33 -4.77 20.70
C TYR A 183 -15.13 -3.55 19.78
N PHE A 184 -15.68 -3.58 18.57
CA PHE A 184 -15.61 -2.45 17.64
C PHE A 184 -16.36 -1.22 18.18
N LEU A 185 -17.58 -1.38 18.69
CA LEU A 185 -18.37 -0.29 19.27
C LEU A 185 -17.68 0.35 20.48
N ILE A 186 -17.13 -0.46 21.39
CA ILE A 186 -16.34 0.05 22.52
C ILE A 186 -15.11 0.83 22.03
N ALA A 187 -14.41 0.30 21.04
CA ALA A 187 -13.25 0.99 20.46
C ALA A 187 -13.65 2.32 19.83
N CYS A 188 -14.76 2.40 19.08
CA CYS A 188 -15.28 3.64 18.51
C CYS A 188 -15.65 4.66 19.59
N ILE A 189 -16.35 4.24 20.65
CA ILE A 189 -16.72 5.12 21.76
C ILE A 189 -15.48 5.63 22.48
N GLY A 190 -14.51 4.75 22.78
CA GLY A 190 -13.24 5.14 23.37
C GLY A 190 -12.48 6.13 22.50
N TRP A 191 -12.51 5.95 21.18
CA TRP A 191 -11.87 6.85 20.23
C TRP A 191 -12.56 8.22 20.15
N ILE A 192 -13.90 8.25 20.18
CA ILE A 192 -14.69 9.50 20.22
C ILE A 192 -14.42 10.27 21.52
N ILE A 193 -14.35 9.59 22.66
CA ILE A 193 -14.03 10.19 23.96
C ILE A 193 -12.63 10.80 23.95
N LEU A 194 -11.63 10.06 23.43
CA LEU A 194 -10.27 10.58 23.25
C LEU A 194 -10.23 11.81 22.33
N TRP A 195 -11.05 11.85 21.29
CA TRP A 195 -11.14 13.00 20.38
C TRP A 195 -11.79 14.23 21.02
N ILE A 196 -12.74 14.04 21.94
CA ILE A 196 -13.41 15.16 22.65
C ILE A 196 -12.51 15.74 23.75
N ILE A 197 -11.69 14.92 24.40
CA ILE A 197 -10.81 15.33 25.50
C ILE A 197 -9.55 16.09 24.99
N LEU A 198 -9.14 15.86 23.74
CA LEU A 198 -7.81 16.22 23.22
C LEU A 198 -7.86 17.16 22.00
#